data_AF-A0A7H8J3B8-F1
#
_entry.id   AF-A0A7H8J3B8-F1
#
_cell.length_a   1.000
_cell.length_b   1.000
_cell.length_c   1.000
_cell.angle_alpha   90.00
_cell.angle_beta   90.00
_cell.angle_gamma   90.00
#
_symmetry.space_group_name_H-M   'P 1'
#
loop_
_entity.id
_entity.type
_entity.pdbx_description
1 polymer ?
#
loop_
_entity_poly.entity_id
_entity_poly.type
_entity_poly.pdbx_seq_one_letter_code
_entity_poly.pdbx_strand_id
1 'polypeptide(L)'
;MDIELTDDEHLRALAALEAVVGNDDDALAVLAGGAGERPLPALLAAYGQHTLHRVVIAAFGIDATMDYDETGRLVSEINSDPVAPLVFVLTDALHNQAAPAGDDPATAKLIGRSILLAIHAFTDADNQDALTLLRALRNEVLQAD
;
A
#
# COMPACT_ATOMS: atom_id res chain seq x y z
N MET A 1 -15.44 0.96 -2.16
CA MET A 1 -15.59 -0.46 -1.79
C MET A 1 -14.23 -0.87 -1.27
N ASP A 2 -14.11 -1.17 0.01
CA ASP A 2 -12.84 -1.68 0.55
C ASP A 2 -12.50 -2.96 -0.19
N ILE A 3 -11.32 -2.98 -0.79
CA ILE A 3 -10.84 -4.19 -1.44
C ILE A 3 -10.30 -5.04 -0.30
N GLU A 4 -11.10 -6.00 0.14
CA GLU A 4 -10.68 -6.96 1.16
C GLU A 4 -9.50 -7.76 0.59
N LEU A 5 -8.37 -7.67 1.27
CA LEU A 5 -7.14 -8.39 0.97
C LEU A 5 -7.03 -9.54 1.95
N THR A 6 -6.80 -10.75 1.45
CA THR A 6 -6.50 -11.90 2.33
C THR A 6 -5.13 -11.74 2.97
N ASP A 7 -4.82 -12.52 4.01
CA ASP A 7 -3.49 -12.51 4.63
C ASP A 7 -2.41 -12.94 3.64
N ASP A 8 -2.68 -13.94 2.80
CA ASP A 8 -1.79 -14.33 1.69
C ASP A 8 -1.56 -13.19 0.69
N GLU A 9 -2.60 -12.43 0.35
CA GLU A 9 -2.49 -11.27 -0.53
C GLU A 9 -1.67 -10.14 0.12
N HIS A 10 -1.82 -9.91 1.43
CA HIS A 10 -0.97 -8.98 2.17
C HIS A 10 0.49 -9.42 2.18
N LEU A 11 0.77 -10.68 2.50
CA LEU A 11 2.12 -11.23 2.53
C LEU A 11 2.79 -11.17 1.16
N ARG A 12 2.06 -11.50 0.09
CA ARG A 12 2.58 -11.42 -1.28
C ARG A 12 2.84 -9.98 -1.72
N ALA A 13 1.97 -9.04 -1.36
CA ALA A 13 2.18 -7.63 -1.64
C ALA A 13 3.41 -7.07 -0.90
N LEU A 14 3.56 -7.41 0.39
CA LEU A 14 4.71 -7.02 1.20
C LEU A 14 6.02 -7.60 0.64
N ALA A 15 6.03 -8.88 0.28
CA ALA A 15 7.19 -9.52 -0.35
C ALA A 15 7.57 -8.84 -1.69
N ALA A 16 6.57 -8.44 -2.48
CA ALA A 16 6.81 -7.73 -3.72
C ALA A 16 7.38 -6.32 -3.49
N LEU A 17 6.92 -5.60 -2.46
CA LEU A 17 7.50 -4.32 -2.08
C LEU A 17 8.95 -4.46 -1.59
N GLU A 18 9.25 -5.49 -0.80
CA GLU A 18 10.63 -5.81 -0.39
C GLU A 18 11.53 -6.08 -1.62
N ALA A 19 11.03 -6.84 -2.59
CA ALA A 19 11.73 -7.09 -3.85
C ALA A 19 11.95 -5.81 -4.67
N VAL A 20 10.97 -4.89 -4.70
CA VAL A 20 11.12 -3.59 -5.37
C VAL A 20 12.21 -2.75 -4.70
N VAL A 21 12.26 -2.70 -3.36
CA VAL A 21 13.34 -1.99 -2.64
C VAL A 21 14.70 -2.62 -2.93
N GLY A 22 14.77 -3.95 -2.93
CA GLY A 22 15.97 -4.70 -3.30
C GLY A 22 16.35 -4.63 -4.78
N ASN A 23 15.47 -4.08 -5.63
CA ASN A 23 15.56 -4.14 -7.09
C ASN A 23 15.75 -5.59 -7.61
N ASP A 24 15.06 -6.54 -6.99
CA ASP A 24 15.12 -7.97 -7.26
C ASP A 24 14.02 -8.37 -8.25
N ASP A 25 14.36 -8.36 -9.54
CA ASP A 25 13.42 -8.69 -10.61
C ASP A 25 13.08 -10.19 -10.67
N ASP A 26 13.98 -11.06 -10.18
CA ASP A 26 13.75 -12.50 -10.12
C ASP A 26 12.71 -12.83 -9.03
N ALA A 27 12.79 -12.18 -7.87
CA ALA A 27 11.77 -12.29 -6.84
C ALA A 27 10.40 -11.77 -7.32
N LEU A 28 10.36 -10.66 -8.06
CA LEU A 28 9.11 -10.16 -8.65
C LEU A 28 8.50 -11.14 -9.66
N ALA A 29 9.33 -11.82 -10.46
CA ALA A 29 8.86 -12.84 -11.38
C ALA A 29 8.23 -14.04 -10.67
N VAL A 30 8.79 -14.46 -9.53
CA VAL A 30 8.21 -15.52 -8.68
C VAL A 30 6.87 -15.09 -8.06
N LEU A 31 6.71 -13.80 -7.75
CA LEU A 31 5.52 -13.24 -7.08
C LEU A 31 4.40 -12.82 -8.05
N ALA A 32 4.64 -12.88 -9.38
CA ALA A 32 3.72 -12.44 -10.42
C ALA A 32 2.30 -13.02 -10.27
N GLY A 33 2.23 -14.26 -9.78
CA GLY A 33 0.99 -14.95 -9.42
C GLY A 33 0.76 -16.22 -10.22
N GLY A 34 -0.18 -17.04 -9.74
CA GLY A 34 -0.62 -18.30 -10.35
C GLY A 34 -2.07 -18.27 -10.86
N ALA A 35 -2.54 -19.41 -11.38
CA ALA A 35 -3.92 -19.54 -11.84
C ALA A 35 -4.92 -19.30 -10.69
N GLY A 36 -5.79 -18.31 -10.84
CA GLY A 36 -6.78 -17.93 -9.83
C GLY A 36 -6.30 -16.91 -8.80
N GLU A 37 -5.00 -16.56 -8.83
CA GLU A 37 -4.47 -15.47 -8.01
C GLU A 37 -4.68 -14.12 -8.71
N ARG A 38 -4.81 -13.06 -7.92
CA ARG A 38 -4.85 -11.69 -8.44
C ARG A 38 -3.51 -11.37 -9.13
N PRO A 39 -3.50 -10.82 -10.35
CA PRO A 39 -2.25 -10.39 -10.99
C PRO A 39 -1.46 -9.41 -10.11
N LEU A 40 -0.14 -9.55 -10.07
CA LEU A 40 0.70 -8.77 -9.15
C LEU A 40 0.52 -7.24 -9.27
N PRO A 41 0.40 -6.62 -10.47
CA PRO A 41 0.07 -5.20 -10.59
C PRO A 41 -1.23 -4.82 -9.88
N ALA A 42 -2.29 -5.63 -10.05
CA ALA A 42 -3.59 -5.39 -9.44
C ALA A 42 -3.57 -5.61 -7.92
N LEU A 43 -2.79 -6.60 -7.46
CA LEU A 43 -2.56 -6.80 -6.03
C LEU A 43 -1.86 -5.59 -5.41
N LEU A 44 -0.79 -5.10 -6.03
CA LEU A 44 -0.05 -3.95 -5.51
C LEU A 44 -0.91 -2.69 -5.50
N ALA A 45 -1.72 -2.43 -6.53
CA ALA A 45 -2.65 -1.30 -6.53
C ALA A 45 -3.66 -1.38 -5.38
N ALA A 46 -4.26 -2.55 -5.16
CA ALA A 46 -5.19 -2.77 -4.06
C ALA A 46 -4.52 -2.61 -2.68
N TYR A 47 -3.33 -3.19 -2.51
CA TYR A 47 -2.52 -3.05 -1.30
C TYR A 47 -2.11 -1.60 -1.04
N GLY A 48 -1.72 -0.88 -2.09
CA GLY A 48 -1.38 0.54 -2.04
C GLY A 48 -2.56 1.39 -1.56
N GLN A 49 -3.77 1.13 -2.06
CA GLN A 49 -4.98 1.81 -1.56
C GLN A 49 -5.24 1.51 -0.09
N HIS A 50 -5.23 0.23 0.30
CA HIS A 50 -5.43 -0.17 1.69
C HIS A 50 -4.41 0.51 2.63
N THR A 51 -3.13 0.46 2.27
CA THR A 51 -2.03 0.95 3.12
C THR A 51 -1.97 2.47 3.16
N LEU A 52 -2.10 3.16 2.02
CA LEU A 52 -2.01 4.62 1.99
C LEU A 52 -3.20 5.29 2.69
N HIS A 53 -4.40 4.70 2.64
CA HIS A 53 -5.51 5.17 3.45
C HIS A 53 -5.21 5.08 4.95
N ARG A 54 -4.61 3.97 5.41
CA ARG A 54 -4.19 3.82 6.82
C ARG A 54 -3.10 4.81 7.22
N VAL A 55 -2.11 5.05 6.34
CA VAL A 55 -1.04 6.03 6.59
C VAL A 55 -1.61 7.44 6.75
N VAL A 56 -2.58 7.85 5.91
CA VAL A 56 -3.26 9.13 6.06
C VAL A 56 -3.99 9.21 7.40
N ILE A 57 -4.81 8.21 7.73
CA ILE A 57 -5.55 8.19 9.01
C ILE A 57 -4.59 8.34 10.20
N ALA A 58 -3.47 7.59 10.19
CA ALA A 58 -2.46 7.65 11.24
C ALA A 58 -1.70 8.98 11.29
N ALA A 59 -1.37 9.57 10.13
CA ALA A 59 -0.67 10.86 10.06
C ALA A 59 -1.51 12.01 10.64
N PHE A 60 -2.84 11.92 10.55
CA PHE A 60 -3.77 12.85 11.18
C PHE A 60 -4.12 12.47 12.63
N GLY A 61 -3.49 11.43 13.19
CA GLY A 61 -3.64 11.03 14.58
C GLY A 61 -5.02 10.45 14.90
N ILE A 62 -5.78 9.98 13.91
CA ILE A 62 -7.07 9.35 14.13
C ILE A 62 -6.84 7.93 14.66
N ASP A 63 -7.32 7.68 15.87
CA ASP A 63 -7.25 6.38 16.54
C ASP A 63 -8.65 5.81 16.80
N ALA A 64 -8.78 4.48 16.79
CA ALA A 64 -10.05 3.79 16.97
C ALA A 64 -10.70 4.00 18.35
N THR A 65 -9.94 4.52 19.33
CA THR A 65 -10.42 4.82 20.69
C THR A 65 -10.95 6.25 20.86
N MET A 66 -10.83 7.10 19.83
CA MET A 66 -11.32 8.48 19.85
C MET A 66 -12.85 8.54 19.87
N ASP A 67 -13.39 9.59 20.50
CA ASP A 67 -14.83 9.86 20.46
C ASP A 67 -15.26 10.41 19.09
N TYR A 68 -16.57 10.41 18.86
CA TYR A 68 -17.16 10.80 17.57
C TYR A 68 -16.91 12.28 17.23
N ASP A 69 -16.89 13.16 18.23
CA ASP A 69 -16.72 14.60 18.01
C ASP A 69 -15.26 14.93 17.66
N GLU A 70 -14.31 14.27 18.33
CA GLU A 70 -12.88 14.36 18.05
C GLU A 70 -12.54 13.78 16.68
N THR A 71 -13.11 12.61 16.34
CA THR A 71 -12.99 12.01 15.00
C THR A 71 -13.56 12.94 13.93
N GLY A 72 -14.73 13.54 14.17
CA GLY A 72 -15.38 14.46 13.23
C GLY A 72 -14.55 15.72 12.95
N ARG A 73 -13.87 16.27 13.97
CA ARG A 73 -12.95 17.40 13.81
C ARG A 73 -11.75 17.03 12.93
N LEU A 74 -11.08 15.91 13.22
CA LEU A 74 -9.91 15.45 12.45
C LEU A 74 -10.28 15.09 11.00
N VAL A 75 -11.46 14.52 10.77
CA VAL A 75 -11.99 14.30 9.40
C VAL A 75 -12.22 15.62 8.66
N SER A 76 -12.71 16.65 9.35
CA SER A 76 -12.85 17.98 8.75
C SER A 76 -11.49 18.62 8.42
N GLU A 77 -10.46 18.36 9.23
CA GLU A 77 -9.08 18.78 8.97
C GLU A 77 -8.52 18.05 7.73
N ILE A 78 -8.69 16.73 7.63
CA ILE A 78 -8.35 15.94 6.43
C ILE A 78 -9.02 16.50 5.17
N ASN A 79 -10.32 16.79 5.23
CA ASN A 79 -11.08 17.32 4.09
C ASN A 79 -10.63 18.74 3.67
N SER A 80 -10.00 19.48 4.58
CA SER A 80 -9.46 20.81 4.32
C SER A 80 -7.99 20.76 3.91
N ASP A 81 -7.34 19.60 4.05
CA ASP A 81 -5.95 19.38 3.66
C ASP A 81 -5.87 19.01 2.16
N PRO A 82 -5.13 19.78 1.33
CA PRO A 82 -4.96 19.47 -0.09
C PRO A 82 -4.25 18.14 -0.38
N VAL A 83 -3.60 17.54 0.61
CA VAL A 83 -2.83 16.31 0.49
C VAL A 83 -3.71 15.06 0.55
N ALA A 84 -4.83 15.07 1.28
CA ALA A 84 -5.72 13.91 1.37
C ALA A 84 -6.37 13.54 0.02
N PRO A 85 -6.90 14.49 -0.78
CA PRO A 85 -7.36 14.20 -2.15
C PRO A 85 -6.26 13.65 -3.07
N LEU A 86 -4.98 14.00 -2.86
CA LEU A 86 -3.88 13.50 -3.68
C LEU A 86 -3.66 11.99 -3.49
N VAL A 87 -3.91 11.46 -2.29
CA VAL A 87 -3.84 10.01 -2.04
C VAL A 87 -4.92 9.28 -2.83
N PHE A 88 -6.16 9.79 -2.85
CA PHE A 88 -7.22 9.21 -3.67
C PHE A 88 -6.87 9.22 -5.16
N VAL A 89 -6.38 10.36 -5.68
CA VAL A 89 -5.95 10.47 -7.08
C VAL A 89 -4.81 9.50 -7.40
N LEU A 90 -3.83 9.36 -6.50
CA LEU A 90 -2.73 8.40 -6.67
C LEU A 90 -3.26 6.97 -6.71
N THR A 91 -4.09 6.57 -5.75
CA THR A 91 -4.62 5.20 -5.68
C THR A 91 -5.48 4.85 -6.88
N ASP A 92 -6.28 5.80 -7.39
CA ASP A 92 -7.07 5.62 -8.62
C ASP A 92 -6.16 5.50 -9.86
N ALA A 93 -5.12 6.32 -9.95
CA ALA A 93 -4.13 6.22 -11.02
C ALA A 93 -3.41 4.86 -11.03
N LEU A 94 -3.00 4.35 -9.87
CA LEU A 94 -2.36 3.05 -9.75
C LEU A 94 -3.31 1.92 -10.18
N HIS A 95 -4.58 1.98 -9.79
CA HIS A 95 -5.58 1.00 -10.25
C HIS A 95 -5.80 1.04 -11.75
N ASN A 96 -5.91 2.24 -12.34
CA ASN A 96 -6.08 2.41 -13.78
C ASN A 96 -4.84 1.94 -14.57
N GLN A 97 -3.64 2.04 -13.99
CA GLN A 97 -2.41 1.48 -14.57
C GLN A 97 -2.34 -0.04 -14.42
N ALA A 98 -2.81 -0.59 -13.30
CA ALA A 98 -2.82 -2.02 -13.05
C ALA A 98 -3.82 -2.79 -13.92
N ALA A 99 -5.00 -2.22 -14.15
CA ALA A 99 -6.11 -2.87 -14.83
C ALA A 99 -5.75 -3.47 -16.21
N PRO A 100 -5.05 -2.75 -17.12
CA PRO A 100 -4.63 -3.31 -18.41
C PRO A 100 -3.33 -4.12 -18.35
N ALA A 101 -2.59 -4.11 -17.23
CA ALA A 101 -1.22 -4.63 -17.17
C ALA A 101 -1.14 -6.16 -17.13
N GLY A 102 -2.20 -6.85 -16.71
CA GLY A 102 -2.16 -8.29 -16.46
C GLY A 102 -1.02 -8.63 -15.51
N ASP A 103 -0.16 -9.57 -15.91
CA ASP A 103 0.99 -10.05 -15.12
C ASP A 103 2.32 -9.33 -15.47
N ASP A 104 2.28 -8.14 -16.10
CA ASP A 104 3.51 -7.43 -16.48
C ASP A 104 4.37 -7.04 -15.26
N PRO A 105 5.57 -7.64 -15.10
CA PRO A 105 6.43 -7.38 -13.95
C PRO A 105 6.99 -5.95 -13.96
N ALA A 106 7.14 -5.32 -15.14
CA ALA A 106 7.60 -3.94 -15.22
C ALA A 106 6.57 -2.98 -14.62
N THR A 107 5.29 -3.18 -14.92
CA THR A 107 4.19 -2.42 -14.33
C THR A 107 4.06 -2.68 -12.82
N ALA A 108 4.19 -3.94 -12.37
CA ALA A 108 4.21 -4.27 -10.94
C ALA A 108 5.31 -3.48 -10.20
N LYS A 109 6.52 -3.48 -10.76
CA LYS A 109 7.67 -2.73 -10.20
C LYS A 109 7.42 -1.23 -10.15
N LEU A 110 6.81 -0.66 -11.18
CA LEU A 110 6.45 0.77 -11.20
C LEU A 110 5.40 1.12 -10.14
N ILE A 111 4.35 0.31 -10.00
CA ILE A 111 3.32 0.50 -8.97
C ILE A 111 3.94 0.39 -7.58
N GLY A 112 4.76 -0.65 -7.33
CA GLY A 112 5.45 -0.81 -6.05
C GLY A 112 6.35 0.37 -5.70
N ARG A 113 7.09 0.92 -6.68
CA ARG A 113 7.90 2.14 -6.49
C ARG A 113 7.05 3.35 -6.12
N SER A 114 5.89 3.52 -6.75
CA SER A 114 4.97 4.62 -6.45
C SER A 114 4.40 4.52 -5.03
N ILE A 115 4.09 3.32 -4.56
CA ILE A 115 3.64 3.08 -3.18
C ILE A 115 4.74 3.43 -2.18
N LEU A 116 5.96 2.96 -2.41
CA LEU A 116 7.12 3.27 -1.56
C LEU A 116 7.43 4.77 -1.53
N LEU A 117 7.37 5.44 -2.69
CA LEU A 117 7.55 6.88 -2.78
C LEU A 117 6.48 7.63 -1.96
N ALA A 118 5.24 7.18 -2.00
CA ALA A 118 4.17 7.77 -1.20
C ALA A 118 4.43 7.57 0.30
N ILE A 119 4.80 6.36 0.73
CA ILE A 119 5.17 6.09 2.13
C ILE A 119 6.29 7.05 2.58
N HIS A 120 7.36 7.18 1.79
CA HIS A 120 8.45 8.12 2.08
C HIS A 120 7.97 9.56 2.19
N ALA A 121 7.14 10.01 1.24
CA ALA A 121 6.60 11.36 1.25
C ALA A 121 5.73 11.67 2.48
N PHE A 122 5.03 10.67 3.02
CA PHE A 122 4.15 10.82 4.18
C PHE A 122 4.83 10.60 5.52
N THR A 123 5.94 9.88 5.56
CA THR A 123 6.58 9.44 6.81
C THR A 123 8.00 9.97 7.00
N ASP A 124 8.58 10.64 5.99
CA ASP A 124 9.99 11.05 5.92
C ASP A 124 10.97 9.85 6.07
N ALA A 125 10.50 8.64 5.77
CA ALA A 125 11.29 7.41 5.83
C ALA A 125 12.31 7.34 4.70
N ASP A 126 13.48 6.75 4.97
CA ASP A 126 14.41 6.29 3.94
C ASP A 126 14.15 4.83 3.53
N ASN A 127 14.93 4.31 2.57
CA ASN A 127 14.75 2.92 2.11
C ASN A 127 14.99 1.86 3.20
N GLN A 128 15.87 2.11 4.17
CA GLN A 128 16.10 1.20 5.30
C GLN A 128 14.93 1.25 6.28
N ASP A 129 14.38 2.45 6.51
CA ASP A 129 13.19 2.64 7.33
C ASP A 129 11.97 1.96 6.69
N ALA A 130 11.79 2.10 5.37
CA ALA A 130 10.74 1.40 4.63
C ALA A 130 10.89 -0.13 4.71
N LEU A 131 12.10 -0.68 4.57
CA LEU A 131 12.32 -2.12 4.75
C LEU A 131 12.00 -2.57 6.17
N THR A 132 12.35 -1.76 7.18
CA THR A 132 12.05 -2.05 8.57
C THR A 132 10.54 -2.06 8.82
N LEU A 133 9.82 -1.08 8.26
CA LEU A 133 8.36 -1.00 8.31
C LEU A 133 7.69 -2.19 7.61
N LEU A 134 8.10 -2.53 6.39
CA LEU A 134 7.55 -3.66 5.64
C LEU A 134 7.71 -4.98 6.40
N ARG A 135 8.87 -5.18 7.04
CA ARG A 135 9.12 -6.37 7.88
C ARG A 135 8.25 -6.38 9.12
N ALA A 136 8.02 -5.23 9.76
CA ALA A 136 7.13 -5.12 10.90
C ALA A 136 5.69 -5.48 10.50
N LEU A 137 5.18 -4.89 9.41
CA LEU A 137 3.85 -5.19 8.86
C LEU A 137 3.71 -6.68 8.50
N ARG A 138 4.74 -7.29 7.91
CA ARG A 138 4.75 -8.73 7.64
C ARG A 138 4.62 -9.55 8.92
N ASN A 139 5.37 -9.19 9.96
CA ASN A 139 5.32 -9.91 11.23
C ASN A 139 3.96 -9.75 11.93
N GLU A 140 3.29 -8.61 11.79
CA GLU A 140 1.93 -8.41 12.29
C GLU A 140 0.93 -9.36 11.62
N VAL A 141 0.98 -9.45 10.29
CA VAL A 141 0.11 -10.38 9.53
C VAL A 141 0.37 -11.83 9.95
N LEU A 142 1.64 -12.23 10.08
CA LEU A 142 2.02 -13.59 10.51
C LEU A 142 1.65 -13.93 11.97
N GLN A 143 1.38 -12.93 12.81
CA GLN A 143 0.96 -13.14 14.21
C GLN A 143 -0.57 -13.13 14.38
N ALA A 144 -1.31 -12.73 13.36
CA ALA A 144 -2.77 -12.72 13.36
C ALA A 144 -3.39 -14.10 13.04
N ASP A 145 -2.58 -15.03 12.50
CA ASP A 145 -2.88 -16.45 12.27
C ASP A 145 -2.59 -17.35 13.49
#